data_AF-A0A6I3MS05-F1
#
_entry.id   AF-A0A6I3MS05-F1
#
_cell.length_a   1.000
_cell.length_b   1.000
_cell.length_c   1.000
_cell.angle_alpha   90.00
_cell.angle_beta   90.00
_cell.angle_gamma   90.00
#
_symmetry.space_group_name_H-M   'P 1'
#
loop_
_entity.id
_entity.type
_entity.pdbx_description
1 polymer ?
#
loop_
_entity_poly.entity_id
_entity_poly.type
_entity_poly.pdbx_seq_one_letter_code
_entity_poly.pdbx_strand_id
1 'polypeptide(L)'
;MRNYYALFLLLFFISANYAQQTAQTLIVSEAWVNDSEEWSDFQYSGQIIFSLANSNEEGSLKIGNYDFLYDLSGGKARFSNKATYNNAEFAHPRKVQVQTDKQGVVNSTYEGTLIFQSEKDYYSVIAVVTLLEKSGNMLGVKMHLKDSARKEYAFSVKPKS
;
A
#
# COMPACT_ATOMS: atom_id res chain seq x y z
N MET A 1 -22.91 -22.20 -41.74
CA MET A 1 -22.64 -22.03 -40.30
C MET A 1 -21.35 -22.77 -39.93
N ARG A 2 -20.17 -22.12 -39.92
CA ARG A 2 -18.96 -22.88 -39.54
C ARG A 2 -17.85 -22.14 -38.78
N ASN A 3 -17.97 -20.84 -38.54
CA ASN A 3 -16.87 -20.07 -37.91
C ASN A 3 -17.27 -19.29 -36.64
N TYR A 4 -18.46 -19.50 -36.07
CA TYR A 4 -18.86 -18.79 -34.84
C TYR A 4 -18.08 -19.23 -33.59
N TYR A 5 -17.50 -20.44 -33.61
CA TYR A 5 -16.68 -20.95 -32.50
C TYR A 5 -15.34 -20.21 -32.34
N ALA A 6 -14.79 -19.66 -33.42
CA ALA A 6 -13.55 -18.87 -33.37
C ALA A 6 -13.76 -17.53 -32.64
N LEU A 7 -14.95 -16.95 -32.72
CA LEU A 7 -15.30 -15.70 -32.03
C LEU A 7 -15.39 -15.91 -30.51
N PHE A 8 -15.97 -17.04 -30.09
CA PHE A 8 -16.04 -17.43 -28.67
C PHE A 8 -14.66 -17.69 -28.06
N LEU A 9 -13.76 -18.34 -28.81
CA LEU A 9 -12.37 -18.52 -28.37
C LEU A 9 -11.65 -17.19 -28.22
N LEU A 10 -11.80 -16.27 -29.20
CA LEU A 10 -11.15 -14.95 -29.14
C LEU A 10 -11.64 -14.13 -27.93
N LEU A 11 -12.95 -14.14 -27.65
CA LEU A 11 -13.53 -13.47 -26.48
C LEU A 11 -12.98 -14.03 -25.16
N PHE A 12 -12.75 -15.35 -25.06
CA PHE A 12 -12.17 -15.97 -23.87
C PHE A 12 -10.72 -15.54 -23.62
N PHE A 13 -9.89 -15.40 -24.67
CA PHE A 13 -8.50 -14.96 -24.53
C PHE A 13 -8.37 -13.47 -24.17
N ILE A 14 -9.32 -12.62 -24.57
CA ILE A 14 -9.32 -11.20 -24.18
C ILE A 14 -9.72 -11.08 -22.70
N SER A 15 -10.69 -11.88 -22.20
CA SER A 15 -11.08 -11.86 -20.79
C SER A 15 -10.03 -12.44 -19.84
N ALA A 16 -9.18 -13.37 -20.29
CA ALA A 16 -8.18 -14.01 -19.43
C ALA A 16 -7.01 -13.08 -19.05
N ASN A 17 -6.78 -11.99 -19.79
CA ASN A 17 -5.70 -11.04 -19.50
C ASN A 17 -6.06 -10.00 -18.43
N TYR A 18 -7.34 -9.85 -18.06
CA TYR A 18 -7.78 -8.85 -17.08
C TYR A 18 -7.67 -9.31 -15.62
N ALA A 19 -7.22 -10.54 -15.36
CA ALA A 19 -7.31 -11.15 -14.03
C ALA A 19 -5.97 -11.52 -13.37
N GLN A 20 -4.84 -11.17 -13.99
CA GLN A 20 -3.53 -11.45 -13.40
C GLN A 20 -2.87 -10.14 -12.97
N GLN A 21 -3.46 -9.47 -11.97
CA GLN A 21 -2.65 -8.59 -11.12
C GLN A 21 -1.58 -9.50 -10.50
N THR A 22 -0.31 -9.19 -10.75
CA THR A 22 0.81 -9.90 -10.18
C THR A 22 1.09 -9.26 -8.83
N ALA A 23 1.03 -10.03 -7.75
CA ALA A 23 1.36 -9.50 -6.42
C ALA A 23 2.76 -8.87 -6.46
N GLN A 24 2.83 -7.56 -6.26
CA GLN A 24 4.06 -6.79 -6.41
C GLN A 24 4.66 -6.51 -5.04
N THR A 25 5.89 -6.99 -4.83
CA THR A 25 6.67 -6.62 -3.64
C THR A 25 7.58 -5.46 -3.99
N LEU A 26 7.46 -4.39 -3.22
CA LEU A 26 8.13 -3.13 -3.38
C LEU A 26 9.02 -2.88 -2.16
N ILE A 27 10.21 -2.40 -2.43
CA ILE A 27 11.20 -2.02 -1.43
C ILE A 27 11.28 -0.50 -1.41
N VAL A 28 11.29 0.08 -0.21
CA VAL A 28 11.55 1.51 -0.04
C VAL A 28 13.00 1.82 -0.34
N SER A 29 13.23 2.78 -1.25
CA SER A 29 14.57 3.30 -1.55
C SER A 29 14.87 4.59 -0.79
N GLU A 30 13.87 5.45 -0.61
CA GLU A 30 14.00 6.73 0.09
C GLU A 30 12.71 6.98 0.88
N ALA A 31 12.83 7.60 2.05
CA ALA A 31 11.71 7.85 2.95
C ALA A 31 11.79 9.24 3.55
N TRP A 32 10.64 9.91 3.62
CA TRP A 32 10.49 11.24 4.19
C TRP A 32 9.31 11.29 5.13
N VAL A 33 9.47 12.03 6.22
CA VAL A 33 8.41 12.32 7.17
C VAL A 33 8.12 13.81 7.12
N ASN A 34 6.85 14.15 7.00
CA ASN A 34 6.35 15.47 7.33
C ASN A 34 5.92 15.44 8.79
N ASP A 35 6.51 16.32 9.60
CA ASP A 35 5.99 16.62 10.93
C ASP A 35 5.79 18.12 11.02
N SER A 36 4.53 18.53 11.21
CA SER A 36 4.20 19.95 11.40
C SER A 36 4.68 20.85 10.25
N GLU A 37 4.43 20.41 9.01
CA GLU A 37 4.75 21.10 7.75
C GLU A 37 6.23 21.04 7.31
N GLU A 38 7.12 20.48 8.13
CA GLU A 38 8.53 20.30 7.77
C GLU A 38 8.80 18.87 7.28
N TRP A 39 9.38 18.76 6.08
CA TRP A 39 9.82 17.49 5.51
C TRP A 39 11.27 17.20 5.89
N SER A 40 11.53 16.02 6.46
CA SER A 40 12.87 15.50 6.73
C SER A 40 13.02 14.08 6.23
N ASP A 41 14.23 13.71 5.82
CA ASP A 41 14.59 12.34 5.52
C ASP A 41 14.72 11.51 6.80
N PHE A 42 14.35 10.24 6.73
CA PHE A 42 14.55 9.31 7.83
C PHE A 42 14.94 7.92 7.34
N GLN A 43 15.55 7.14 8.23
CA GLN A 43 15.87 5.75 8.00
C GLN A 43 15.52 4.93 9.24
N TYR A 44 14.91 3.77 9.02
CA TYR A 44 14.66 2.79 10.07
C TYR A 44 15.65 1.64 9.99
N SER A 45 15.77 0.88 11.08
CA SER A 45 16.53 -0.35 11.06
C SER A 45 15.79 -1.39 10.21
N GLY A 46 16.50 -1.97 9.25
CA GLY A 46 15.91 -2.91 8.29
C GLY A 46 15.13 -2.23 7.16
N GLN A 47 14.73 -3.05 6.20
CA GLN A 47 14.08 -2.58 4.98
C GLN A 47 12.57 -2.46 5.20
N ILE A 48 11.99 -1.34 4.76
CA ILE A 48 10.53 -1.20 4.66
C ILE A 48 10.09 -1.86 3.36
N ILE A 49 9.13 -2.78 3.48
CA ILE A 49 8.59 -3.55 2.38
C ILE A 49 7.10 -3.27 2.26
N PHE A 50 6.66 -2.91 1.06
CA PHE A 50 5.25 -2.83 0.69
C PHE A 50 4.92 -3.99 -0.23
N SER A 51 3.97 -4.83 0.15
CA SER A 51 3.45 -5.90 -0.70
C SER A 51 2.04 -5.55 -1.13
N LEU A 52 1.88 -5.16 -2.39
CA LEU A 52 0.57 -4.99 -3.00
C LEU A 52 -0.06 -6.38 -3.10
N ALA A 53 -1.12 -6.60 -2.33
CA ALA A 53 -1.76 -7.90 -2.22
C ALA A 53 -2.56 -8.19 -3.49
N ASN A 54 -2.52 -9.44 -3.96
CA ASN A 54 -3.49 -9.99 -4.91
C ASN A 54 -4.86 -10.24 -4.26
N SER A 55 -5.29 -9.34 -3.38
CA SER A 55 -6.66 -9.35 -2.91
C SER A 55 -7.56 -8.76 -4.00
N ASN A 56 -8.81 -9.24 -4.09
CA ASN A 56 -9.83 -8.67 -4.97
C ASN A 56 -10.17 -7.19 -4.66
N GLU A 57 -9.51 -6.59 -3.67
CA GLU A 57 -9.69 -5.21 -3.21
C GLU A 57 -8.53 -4.34 -3.70
N GLU A 58 -8.84 -3.41 -4.59
CA GLU A 58 -7.90 -2.42 -5.10
C GLU A 58 -7.42 -1.48 -3.99
N GLY A 59 -6.11 -1.27 -3.89
CA GLY A 59 -5.49 -0.41 -2.88
C GLY A 59 -5.07 -1.14 -1.59
N SER A 60 -5.36 -2.43 -1.47
CA SER A 60 -4.91 -3.26 -0.35
C SER A 60 -3.41 -3.51 -0.42
N LEU A 61 -2.75 -3.39 0.72
CA LEU A 61 -1.32 -3.61 0.82
C LEU A 61 -0.93 -4.17 2.19
N LYS A 62 0.20 -4.85 2.22
CA LYS A 62 0.87 -5.27 3.45
C LYS A 62 2.14 -4.47 3.63
N ILE A 63 2.36 -3.98 4.83
CA ILE A 63 3.54 -3.21 5.22
C ILE A 63 4.36 -4.10 6.13
N GLY A 64 5.66 -4.17 5.90
CA GLY A 64 6.61 -4.83 6.79
C GLY A 64 7.74 -3.91 7.17
N ASN A 65 7.83 -3.55 8.45
CA ASN A 65 9.00 -3.01 9.16
C ASN A 65 8.58 -2.68 10.60
N TYR A 66 9.28 -3.23 11.59
CA TYR A 66 8.93 -3.06 13.00
C TYR A 66 8.97 -1.59 13.45
N ASP A 67 10.10 -0.90 13.22
CA ASP A 67 10.32 0.46 13.74
C ASP A 67 9.32 1.45 13.14
N PHE A 68 9.11 1.36 11.82
CA PHE A 68 8.13 2.18 11.12
C PHE A 68 6.71 1.96 11.63
N LEU A 69 6.29 0.70 11.76
CA LEU A 69 4.93 0.36 12.16
C LEU A 69 4.67 0.70 13.63
N TYR A 70 5.69 0.58 14.48
CA TYR A 70 5.64 1.07 15.85
C TYR A 70 5.45 2.59 15.91
N ASP A 71 6.27 3.35 15.18
CA ASP A 71 6.20 4.82 15.13
C ASP A 71 4.90 5.34 14.50
N LEU A 72 4.46 4.72 13.40
CA LEU A 72 3.22 5.07 12.70
C LEU A 72 2.02 4.93 13.64
N SER A 73 1.98 3.88 14.46
CA SER A 73 0.92 3.67 15.46
C SER A 73 1.07 4.52 16.73
N GLY A 74 2.19 5.24 16.87
CA GLY A 74 2.56 5.96 18.08
C GLY A 74 2.79 5.07 19.31
N GLY A 75 3.14 3.78 19.08
CA GLY A 75 3.30 2.79 20.15
C GLY A 75 2.03 2.49 20.96
N LYS A 76 0.86 2.90 20.45
CA LYS A 76 -0.42 2.76 21.17
C LYS A 76 -0.87 1.31 21.32
N ALA A 77 -0.46 0.44 20.40
CA ALA A 77 -0.82 -0.96 20.45
C ALA A 77 -0.01 -1.68 21.54
N ARG A 78 -0.71 -2.14 22.58
CA ARG A 78 -0.11 -2.89 23.70
C ARG A 78 -0.16 -4.39 23.40
N PHE A 79 0.72 -4.83 22.51
CA PHE A 79 0.83 -6.24 22.18
C PHE A 79 1.56 -7.03 23.26
N SER A 80 1.09 -8.25 23.52
CA SER A 80 1.79 -9.22 24.35
C SER A 80 3.13 -9.64 23.72
N ASN A 81 3.18 -9.71 22.38
CA ASN A 81 4.40 -9.92 21.61
C ASN A 81 4.75 -8.68 20.78
N LYS A 82 5.94 -8.11 20.98
CA LYS A 82 6.41 -6.97 20.18
C LYS A 82 6.56 -7.32 18.70
N ALA A 83 6.83 -8.57 18.35
CA ALA A 83 6.93 -9.02 16.96
C ALA A 83 5.63 -8.81 16.16
N THR A 84 4.49 -8.59 16.82
CA THR A 84 3.22 -8.20 16.17
C THR A 84 3.34 -6.89 15.37
N TYR A 85 4.31 -6.02 15.69
CA TYR A 85 4.60 -4.82 14.89
C TYR A 85 5.35 -5.11 13.59
N ASN A 86 5.84 -6.33 13.33
CA ASN A 86 6.65 -6.62 12.15
C ASN A 86 5.87 -6.47 10.85
N ASN A 87 4.55 -6.63 10.88
CA ASN A 87 3.70 -6.49 9.72
C ASN A 87 2.37 -5.81 10.09
N ALA A 88 1.79 -5.13 9.10
CA ALA A 88 0.44 -4.62 9.18
C ALA A 88 -0.25 -4.78 7.82
N GLU A 89 -1.53 -5.09 7.85
CA GLU A 89 -2.37 -5.27 6.67
C GLU A 89 -3.31 -4.08 6.53
N PHE A 90 -3.21 -3.37 5.42
CA PHE A 90 -4.16 -2.33 5.04
C PHE A 90 -5.33 -2.98 4.30
N ALA A 91 -6.44 -3.14 5.01
CA ALA A 91 -7.62 -3.87 4.57
C ALA A 91 -8.85 -2.96 4.43
N HIS A 92 -9.83 -3.41 3.65
CA HIS A 92 -11.05 -2.67 3.34
C HIS A 92 -10.79 -1.25 2.77
N PRO A 93 -9.87 -1.11 1.80
CA PRO A 93 -9.57 0.18 1.20
C PRO A 93 -10.79 0.70 0.44
N ARG A 94 -11.19 1.94 0.76
CA ARG A 94 -12.14 2.72 0.00
C ARG A 94 -11.40 3.81 -0.74
N LYS A 95 -11.44 3.76 -2.07
CA LYS A 95 -10.93 4.84 -2.92
C LYS A 95 -11.69 6.14 -2.62
N VAL A 96 -10.98 7.17 -2.17
CA VAL A 96 -11.55 8.48 -1.81
C VAL A 96 -11.24 9.55 -2.85
N GLN A 97 -10.09 9.45 -3.52
CA GLN A 97 -9.66 10.45 -4.48
C GLN A 97 -8.72 9.85 -5.52
N VAL A 98 -8.82 10.34 -6.76
CA VAL A 98 -7.85 10.06 -7.82
C VAL A 98 -7.51 11.39 -8.49
N GLN A 99 -6.22 11.69 -8.61
CA GLN A 99 -5.72 12.87 -9.31
C GLN A 99 -4.58 12.48 -10.23
N THR A 100 -4.52 13.07 -11.42
CA THR A 100 -3.37 12.92 -12.31
C THR A 100 -2.61 14.24 -12.37
N ASP A 101 -1.30 14.19 -12.12
CA ASP A 101 -0.44 15.37 -12.20
C ASP A 101 -0.09 15.75 -13.65
N LYS A 102 0.56 16.90 -13.84
CA LYS A 102 0.97 17.39 -15.17
C LYS A 102 2.03 16.51 -15.84
N GLN A 103 2.70 15.66 -15.06
CA GLN A 103 3.77 14.76 -15.45
C GLN A 103 3.26 13.34 -15.76
N GLY A 104 1.94 13.12 -15.65
CA GLY A 104 1.27 11.84 -15.91
C GLY A 104 1.35 10.84 -14.75
N VAL A 105 1.66 11.28 -13.53
CA VAL A 105 1.59 10.45 -12.33
C VAL A 105 0.15 10.44 -11.81
N VAL A 106 -0.39 9.25 -11.62
CA VAL A 106 -1.72 9.00 -11.05
C VAL A 106 -1.56 8.81 -9.54
N ASN A 107 -2.15 9.70 -8.77
CA ASN A 107 -2.24 9.66 -7.32
C ASN A 107 -3.61 9.10 -6.93
N SER A 108 -3.64 7.85 -6.50
CA SER A 108 -4.86 7.17 -6.04
C SER A 108 -4.87 7.09 -4.51
N THR A 109 -5.77 7.81 -3.86
CA THR A 109 -5.91 7.85 -2.41
C THR A 109 -7.02 6.93 -1.93
N TYR A 110 -6.71 6.15 -0.91
CA TYR A 110 -7.56 5.18 -0.26
C TYR A 110 -7.63 5.47 1.23
N GLU A 111 -8.82 5.33 1.80
CA GLU A 111 -9.03 5.29 3.24
C GLU A 111 -9.37 3.85 3.63
N GLY A 112 -8.71 3.30 4.64
CA GLY A 112 -8.92 1.91 5.04
C GLY A 112 -8.43 1.65 6.45
N THR A 113 -8.50 0.39 6.85
CA THR A 113 -8.11 -0.04 8.19
C THR A 113 -6.73 -0.68 8.13
N LEU A 114 -5.78 -0.10 8.85
CA LEU A 114 -4.48 -0.70 9.09
C LEU A 114 -4.59 -1.64 10.29
N ILE A 115 -4.45 -2.94 10.05
CA ILE A 115 -4.64 -4.02 11.00
C ILE A 115 -3.29 -4.61 11.37
N PHE A 116 -3.03 -4.71 12.66
CA PHE A 116 -1.87 -5.36 13.26
C PHE A 116 -2.40 -6.58 14.01
N GLN A 117 -2.00 -7.78 13.58
CA GLN A 117 -2.54 -9.00 14.15
C GLN A 117 -1.48 -10.09 14.25
N SER A 118 -1.43 -10.74 15.40
CA SER A 118 -0.62 -11.96 15.60
C SER A 118 -1.23 -12.80 16.71
N GLU A 119 -1.64 -14.03 16.38
CA GLU A 119 -2.23 -15.02 17.31
C GLU A 119 -3.33 -14.45 18.22
N LYS A 120 -2.95 -13.89 19.37
CA LYS A 120 -3.84 -13.37 20.43
C LYS A 120 -3.93 -11.84 20.46
N ASP A 121 -3.03 -11.16 19.75
CA ASP A 121 -2.93 -9.72 19.69
C ASP A 121 -3.66 -9.19 18.46
N TYR A 122 -4.50 -8.17 18.65
CA TYR A 122 -5.19 -7.46 17.59
C TYR A 122 -5.26 -5.96 17.91
N TYR A 123 -4.90 -5.14 16.93
CA TYR A 123 -5.06 -3.69 16.99
C TYR A 123 -5.32 -3.16 15.58
N SER A 124 -6.18 -2.16 15.48
CA SER A 124 -6.47 -1.52 14.20
C SER A 124 -6.65 -0.02 14.32
N VAL A 125 -6.24 0.69 13.27
CA VAL A 125 -6.38 2.14 13.15
C VAL A 125 -6.79 2.49 11.73
N ILE A 126 -7.46 3.63 11.55
CA ILE A 126 -7.81 4.11 10.22
C ILE A 126 -6.61 4.87 9.65
N ALA A 127 -6.19 4.48 8.45
CA ALA A 127 -5.10 5.12 7.72
C ALA A 127 -5.58 5.57 6.34
N VAL A 128 -4.93 6.61 5.84
CA VAL A 128 -5.10 7.10 4.48
C VAL A 128 -3.80 6.82 3.74
N VAL A 129 -3.91 6.12 2.61
CA VAL A 129 -2.78 5.71 1.77
C VAL A 129 -2.98 6.30 0.38
N THR A 130 -1.97 6.98 -0.16
CA THR A 130 -1.94 7.43 -1.54
C THR A 130 -0.87 6.67 -2.31
N LEU A 131 -1.28 6.00 -3.37
CA LEU A 131 -0.41 5.27 -4.30
C LEU A 131 -0.07 6.19 -5.48
N LEU A 132 1.23 6.34 -5.78
CA LEU A 132 1.75 7.17 -6.88
C LEU A 132 2.23 6.30 -8.04
N GLU A 133 1.42 6.16 -9.09
CA GLU A 133 1.70 5.30 -10.23
C GLU A 133 1.99 6.10 -11.50
N LYS A 134 2.91 5.62 -12.34
CA LYS A 134 3.14 6.17 -13.68
C LYS A 134 3.31 5.06 -14.69
N SER A 135 2.44 5.04 -15.70
CA SER A 135 2.46 4.02 -16.77
C SER A 135 2.47 2.58 -16.25
N GLY A 136 1.73 2.30 -15.17
CA GLY A 136 1.65 0.97 -14.55
C GLY A 136 2.82 0.61 -13.63
N ASN A 137 3.78 1.51 -13.41
CA ASN A 137 4.86 1.32 -12.44
C ASN A 137 4.58 2.12 -11.17
N MET A 138 4.81 1.48 -10.02
CA MET A 138 4.74 2.14 -8.73
C MET A 138 5.97 3.03 -8.52
N LEU A 139 5.75 4.33 -8.31
CA LEU A 139 6.81 5.30 -8.00
C LEU A 139 6.99 5.49 -6.50
N GLY A 140 5.87 5.53 -5.77
CA GLY A 140 5.91 5.82 -4.35
C GLY A 140 4.59 5.59 -3.63
N VAL A 141 4.67 5.65 -2.31
CA VAL A 141 3.53 5.54 -1.40
C VAL A 141 3.57 6.71 -0.45
N LYS A 142 2.44 7.37 -0.23
CA LYS A 142 2.26 8.30 0.88
C LYS A 142 1.24 7.73 1.85
N MET A 143 1.42 7.98 3.13
CA MET A 143 0.45 7.53 4.13
C MET A 143 0.47 8.37 5.40
N HIS A 144 -0.69 8.46 6.03
CA HIS A 144 -0.85 9.05 7.35
C HIS A 144 -2.00 8.36 8.09
N LEU A 145 -2.03 8.48 9.41
CA LEU A 145 -3.20 8.07 10.19
C LEU A 145 -4.31 9.11 10.02
N LYS A 146 -5.55 8.66 9.84
CA LYS A 146 -6.71 9.56 9.65
C LYS A 146 -6.86 10.56 10.80
N ASP A 147 -6.63 10.10 12.03
CA ASP A 147 -6.74 10.94 13.24
C ASP A 147 -5.54 11.89 13.42
N SER A 148 -4.49 11.77 12.60
CA SER A 148 -3.25 12.53 12.75
C SER A 148 -2.66 12.91 11.39
N ALA A 149 -3.35 13.78 10.66
CA ALA A 149 -2.86 14.34 9.39
C ALA A 149 -1.61 15.23 9.53
N ARG A 150 -1.23 15.61 10.76
CA ARG A 150 0.00 16.39 11.03
C ARG A 150 1.29 15.62 10.77
N LYS A 151 1.23 14.29 10.77
CA LYS A 151 2.37 13.41 10.52
C LYS A 151 2.09 12.58 9.28
N GLU A 152 2.77 12.92 8.19
CA GLU A 152 2.65 12.22 6.92
C GLU A 152 3.98 11.54 6.58
N TYR A 153 3.89 10.35 5.98
CA TYR A 153 5.04 9.61 5.52
C TYR A 153 4.98 9.50 4.00
N ALA A 154 6.11 9.70 3.34
CA ALA A 154 6.27 9.53 1.91
C ALA A 154 7.43 8.59 1.62
N PHE A 155 7.26 7.71 0.64
CA PHE A 155 8.22 6.67 0.29
C PHE A 155 8.42 6.63 -1.21
N SER A 156 9.67 6.67 -1.66
CA SER A 156 10.04 6.22 -3.00
C SER A 156 10.23 4.71 -2.95
N VAL A 157 9.67 4.00 -3.93
CA VAL A 157 9.71 2.54 -3.97
C VAL A 157 10.30 2.01 -5.27
N LYS A 158 10.88 0.81 -5.19
CA LYS A 158 11.39 0.07 -6.33
C LYS A 158 10.90 -1.38 -6.26
N PRO A 159 10.59 -2.03 -7.39
CA PRO A 159 10.29 -3.45 -7.41
C PRO A 159 11.45 -4.26 -6.82
N LYS A 160 11.12 -5.23 -5.96
CA LYS A 160 12.09 -6.23 -5.51
C LYS A 160 12.44 -7.11 -6.72
N SER A 161 13.70 -7.04 -7.17
CA SER A 161 14.24 -7.84 -8.28
C SER A 161 14.39 -9.31 -7.89
#